data_AF-A0A3B4F9T2-F1
#
_entry.id   AF-A0A3B4F9T2-F1
#
_cell.length_a   1.000
_cell.length_b   1.000
_cell.length_c   1.000
_cell.angle_alpha   90.00
_cell.angle_beta   90.00
_cell.angle_gamma   90.00
#
_symmetry.space_group_name_H-M   'P 1'
#
loop_
_entity.id
_entity.type
_entity.pdbx_description
1 polymer ?
#
loop_
_entity_poly.entity_id
_entity_poly.type
_entity_poly.pdbx_seq_one_letter_code
_entity_poly.pdbx_strand_id
1 'polypeptide(L)'
;MVRTTFVWRVSPEILIQLLDALVTESVFNDLEKESILEGNPVRADKARCFIDTVRKKGDKACKIMIRHLQTIDPSLFFQLMSIKKI
;
A
#
# COMPACT_ATOMS: atom_id res chain seq x y z
N MET A 1 1.78 13.29 -5.48
CA MET A 1 1.21 12.54 -6.63
C MET A 1 1.22 11.02 -6.41
N VAL A 2 2.32 10.41 -5.95
CA VAL A 2 2.39 8.94 -5.67
C VAL A 2 1.22 8.41 -4.84
N ARG A 3 0.87 9.06 -3.72
CA ARG A 3 -0.28 8.68 -2.87
C ARG A 3 -1.58 8.62 -3.67
N THR A 4 -1.88 9.67 -4.42
CA THR A 4 -3.10 9.78 -5.22
C THR A 4 -3.14 8.70 -6.29
N THR A 5 -2.04 8.51 -7.03
CA THR A 5 -1.99 7.48 -8.08
C THR A 5 -2.18 6.08 -7.50
N PHE A 6 -1.52 5.76 -6.38
CA PHE A 6 -1.71 4.48 -5.70
C PHE A 6 -3.20 4.26 -5.36
N VAL A 7 -3.83 5.25 -4.73
CA VAL A 7 -5.25 5.19 -4.36
C VAL A 7 -6.16 5.01 -5.58
N TRP A 8 -5.84 5.60 -6.72
CA TRP A 8 -6.65 5.46 -7.93
C TRP A 8 -6.43 4.13 -8.66
N ARG A 9 -5.20 3.60 -8.63
CA ARG A 9 -4.79 2.48 -9.49
C ARG A 9 -4.79 1.13 -8.78
N VAL A 10 -4.58 1.08 -7.47
CA VAL A 10 -4.50 -0.19 -6.75
C VAL A 10 -5.85 -0.91 -6.79
N SER A 11 -5.85 -2.17 -7.23
CA SER A 11 -7.04 -3.01 -7.17
C SER A 11 -7.27 -3.51 -5.73
N PRO A 12 -8.49 -3.96 -5.40
CA PRO A 12 -8.76 -4.59 -4.10
C PRO A 12 -7.83 -5.78 -3.82
N GLU A 13 -7.57 -6.62 -4.82
CA GLU A 13 -6.75 -7.83 -4.71
C GLU A 13 -5.29 -7.48 -4.40
N ILE A 14 -4.73 -6.50 -5.11
CA ILE A 14 -3.35 -6.04 -4.87
C ILE A 14 -3.23 -5.38 -3.49
N LEU A 15 -4.26 -4.63 -3.05
CA LEU A 15 -4.27 -4.02 -1.72
C LEU A 15 -4.28 -5.09 -0.61
N ILE A 16 -5.06 -6.16 -0.75
CA ILE A 16 -5.10 -7.27 0.21
C ILE A 16 -3.76 -8.00 0.25
N GLN A 17 -3.18 -8.35 -0.91
CA GLN A 17 -1.87 -9.01 -0.96
C GLN A 17 -0.76 -8.17 -0.33
N LEU A 18 -0.78 -6.85 -0.53
CA LEU A 18 0.17 -5.95 0.13
C LEU A 18 -0.02 -5.90 1.64
N LEU A 19 -1.27 -5.86 2.12
CA LEU A 19 -1.58 -5.94 3.54
C LEU A 19 -1.03 -7.24 4.15
N ASP A 20 -1.26 -8.38 3.53
CA ASP A 20 -0.77 -9.69 3.98
C ASP A 20 0.76 -9.75 4.04
N ALA A 21 1.42 -9.22 3.01
CA ALA A 21 2.88 -9.14 2.96
C ALA A 21 3.43 -8.25 4.09
N LEU A 22 2.77 -7.13 4.37
CA LEU A 22 3.19 -6.18 5.41
C LEU A 22 2.88 -6.68 6.83
N VAL A 23 1.89 -7.56 7.01
CA VAL A 23 1.70 -8.31 8.26
C VAL A 23 2.83 -9.33 8.45
N THR A 24 3.17 -10.07 7.38
CA THR A 24 4.24 -11.07 7.41
C THR A 24 5.61 -10.45 7.74
N GLU A 25 5.86 -9.24 7.25
CA GLU A 25 7.07 -8.45 7.54
C GLU A 25 6.99 -7.65 8.86
N SER A 26 5.95 -7.88 9.68
CA SER A 26 5.70 -7.19 10.95
C SER A 26 5.63 -5.66 10.85
N VAL A 27 5.30 -5.13 9.67
CA VAL A 27 5.01 -3.71 9.48
C VAL A 27 3.62 -3.40 10.01
N PHE A 28 2.65 -4.25 9.70
CA PHE A 28 1.33 -4.25 10.32
C PHE A 28 1.20 -5.41 11.31
N ASN A 29 0.34 -5.24 12.30
CA ASN A 29 -0.27 -6.38 13.00
C ASN A 29 -1.66 -6.67 12.42
N ASP A 30 -2.27 -7.78 12.86
CA ASP A 30 -3.59 -8.19 12.36
C ASP A 30 -4.69 -7.17 12.66
N LEU A 31 -4.66 -6.50 13.81
CA LEU A 31 -5.64 -5.47 14.19
C LEU A 31 -5.52 -4.23 13.29
N GLU A 32 -4.31 -3.82 12.91
CA GLU A 32 -4.10 -2.72 11.97
C GLU A 32 -4.61 -3.08 10.58
N LYS A 33 -4.40 -4.32 10.13
CA LYS A 33 -4.96 -4.82 8.87
C LYS A 33 -6.48 -4.81 8.89
N GLU A 34 -7.10 -5.35 9.95
CA GLU A 34 -8.55 -5.38 10.14
C GLU A 34 -9.13 -3.96 10.18
N SER A 35 -8.52 -3.06 10.94
CA SER A 35 -8.92 -1.64 11.00
C SER A 35 -8.88 -0.96 9.62
N ILE A 36 -7.87 -1.25 8.80
CA ILE A 36 -7.81 -0.72 7.42
C ILE A 36 -8.94 -1.32 6.55
N LEU A 37 -9.19 -2.63 6.65
CA LEU A 37 -10.15 -3.33 5.80
C LEU A 37 -11.61 -3.09 6.18
N GLU A 38 -11.91 -3.01 7.47
CA GLU A 38 -13.27 -2.92 8.00
C GLU A 38 -13.65 -1.49 8.38
N GLY A 39 -12.68 -0.69 8.84
CA GLY A 39 -12.89 0.72 9.19
C GLY A 39 -13.11 1.65 8.00
N ASN A 40 -12.99 1.15 6.76
CA ASN A 40 -13.16 1.95 5.54
C ASN A 40 -14.08 1.22 4.55
N PRO A 41 -15.27 1.75 4.21
CA PRO A 41 -16.25 1.00 3.42
C PRO A 41 -15.89 0.89 1.94
N VAL A 42 -15.15 1.86 1.39
CA VAL A 42 -14.81 1.90 -0.05
C VAL A 42 -13.33 1.67 -0.30
N ARG A 43 -13.01 1.01 -1.43
CA ARG A 43 -11.64 0.67 -1.84
C ARG A 43 -10.67 1.85 -1.76
N ALA A 44 -11.10 3.03 -2.20
CA ALA A 44 -10.25 4.22 -2.22
C ALA A 44 -9.89 4.69 -0.80
N ASP A 45 -10.79 4.54 0.17
CA ASP A 45 -10.57 4.91 1.55
C ASP A 45 -9.62 3.90 2.23
N LYS A 46 -9.82 2.60 1.97
CA LYS A 46 -8.87 1.54 2.38
C LYS A 46 -7.46 1.82 1.85
N ALA A 47 -7.33 2.13 0.56
CA ALA A 47 -6.05 2.42 -0.07
C ALA A 47 -5.39 3.69 0.50
N ARG A 48 -6.18 4.72 0.85
CA ARG A 48 -5.69 5.94 1.53
C ARG A 48 -5.19 5.61 2.93
N CYS A 49 -6.00 4.90 3.71
CA CYS A 49 -5.64 4.49 5.07
C CYS A 49 -4.35 3.67 5.07
N PHE A 50 -4.26 2.65 4.20
CA PHE A 50 -3.09 1.82 4.01
C PHE A 50 -1.80 2.64 3.77
N ILE A 51 -1.78 3.48 2.73
CA ILE A 51 -0.56 4.21 2.36
C ILE A 51 -0.18 5.27 3.39
N ASP A 52 -1.16 5.89 4.04
CA ASP A 52 -0.90 6.86 5.10
C ASP A 52 -0.32 6.17 6.34
N THR A 53 -0.79 4.97 6.69
CA THR A 53 -0.23 4.22 7.82
C THR A 53 1.18 3.69 7.52
N VAL A 54 1.45 3.19 6.31
CA VAL A 54 2.82 2.82 5.88
C VAL A 54 3.76 4.02 5.99
N ARG A 55 3.32 5.21 5.54
CA ARG A 55 4.12 6.44 5.65
C ARG A 55 4.35 6.88 7.09
N LYS A 56 3.34 6.78 7.97
CA LYS A 56 3.47 7.09 9.40
C LYS A 56 4.47 6.17 10.12
N LYS A 57 4.60 4.92 9.68
CA LYS A 57 5.59 3.96 10.20
C LYS A 57 7.01 4.22 9.69
N GLY A 58 7.19 5.11 8.71
CA GLY A 58 8.48 5.63 8.27
C GLY A 58 9.09 4.90 7.07
N ASP A 59 10.33 5.30 6.74
CA ASP A 59 10.99 4.94 5.48
C ASP A 59 11.25 3.44 5.34
N LYS A 60 11.51 2.73 6.44
CA LYS A 60 11.71 1.27 6.42
C LYS A 60 10.45 0.55 5.94
N ALA A 61 9.29 0.92 6.49
CA ALA A 61 7.99 0.38 6.08
C ALA A 61 7.70 0.71 4.60
N CYS A 62 7.99 1.95 4.18
CA CYS A 62 7.84 2.36 2.78
C CYS A 62 8.69 1.51 1.83
N LYS A 63 9.97 1.26 2.18
CA LYS A 63 10.87 0.43 1.36
C LYS A 63 10.37 -1.02 1.25
N ILE A 64 9.87 -1.60 2.35
CA ILE A 64 9.27 -2.94 2.36
C ILE A 64 8.04 -2.98 1.44
N MET A 65 7.11 -2.04 1.59
CA MET A 65 5.92 -1.94 0.72
C MET A 65 6.31 -1.86 -0.76
N ILE A 66 7.28 -1.01 -1.11
CA ILE A 66 7.74 -0.84 -2.49
C ILE A 66 8.33 -2.15 -3.03
N ARG A 67 9.14 -2.85 -2.23
CA ARG A 67 9.72 -4.16 -2.62
C ARG A 67 8.62 -5.17 -2.94
N HIS A 68 7.60 -5.28 -2.08
CA HIS A 68 6.49 -6.20 -2.31
C HIS A 68 5.63 -5.79 -3.49
N LEU A 69 5.36 -4.49 -3.65
CA LEU A 69 4.61 -3.98 -4.80
C LEU A 69 5.31 -4.30 -6.12
N GLN A 70 6.64 -4.18 -6.18
CA GLN A 70 7.41 -4.54 -7.38
C GLN A 70 7.22 -6.01 -7.79
N THR A 71 7.04 -6.91 -6.83
CA THR A 71 6.81 -8.34 -7.08
C THR A 71 5.33 -8.64 -7.40
N ILE A 72 4.41 -8.04 -6.65
CA ILE A 72 2.96 -8.31 -6.75
C ILE A 72 2.35 -7.65 -7.99
N ASP A 73 2.70 -6.39 -8.26
CA ASP A 73 2.24 -5.63 -9.42
C ASP A 73 3.37 -4.74 -9.98
N PRO A 74 4.23 -5.32 -10.82
CA PRO A 74 5.30 -4.58 -11.49
C PRO A 74 4.78 -3.38 -12.28
N SER A 75 3.59 -3.48 -12.91
CA SER A 75 3.01 -2.41 -13.73
C SER A 75 2.67 -1.19 -12.87
N LEU A 76 1.99 -1.40 -11.74
CA LEU A 76 1.70 -0.33 -10.80
C LEU A 76 2.99 0.23 -10.19
N PHE A 77 3.97 -0.61 -9.84
CA PHE A 77 5.27 -0.14 -9.38
C PHE A 77 5.92 0.82 -10.40
N PHE A 78 6.00 0.45 -11.67
CA PHE A 78 6.57 1.30 -12.71
C PHE A 78 5.79 2.61 -12.88
N GLN A 79 4.45 2.57 -12.81
CA GLN A 79 3.64 3.79 -12.87
C GLN A 79 3.94 4.73 -11.70
N LEU A 80 4.11 4.21 -10.48
CA LEU A 80 4.42 5.03 -9.30
C LEU A 80 5.83 5.61 -9.36
N MET A 81 6.81 4.87 -9.90
CA MET A 81 8.19 5.32 -10.04
C MET A 81 8.36 6.31 -11.19
N SER A 82 7.62 6.16 -12.29
CA SER A 82 7.65 7.08 -13.43
C SER A 82 7.19 8.50 -13.09
N ILE A 83 6.34 8.65 -12.06
CA ILE A 83 5.90 9.96 -11.54
C ILE A 83 7.06 10.78 -10.94
N LYS A 84 8.20 10.16 -10.62
CA LYS A 84 9.40 10.86 -10.16
C LYS A 84 10.36 11.30 -11.28
N LYS A 85 9.99 11.18 -12.57
CA LYS A 85 10.77 11.80 -13.66
C LYS A 85 10.56 13.33 -13.64
N ILE A 86 11.40 14.02 -12.89
CA ILE A 86 11.84 15.40 -13.12
C ILE A 86 13.35 15.33 -13.28
#